data_AF-A0A2L2Z683-F1
#
_entry.id   AF-A0A2L2Z683-F1
#
_cell.length_a   1.000
_cell.length_b   1.000
_cell.length_c   1.000
_cell.angle_alpha   90.00
_cell.angle_beta   90.00
_cell.angle_gamma   90.00
#
_symmetry.space_group_name_H-M   'P 1'
#
loop_
_entity.id
_entity.type
_entity.pdbx_description
1 polymer ?
#
loop_
_entity_poly.entity_id
_entity_poly.type
_entity_poly.pdbx_seq_one_letter_code
_entity_poly.pdbx_strand_id
1 'polypeptide(L)'
;EKSFVLIVGQVFTIGNEIFRTPDSLFQPFFIGLESAGILETTYYSFMKCVIDIRKVLYANTVLSGVTTMYPGIADMMQKEI
;
A
#
# COMPACT_ATOMS: atom_id res chain seq x y z
N GLU A 1 -15.82 -1.66 10.73
CA GLU A 1 -15.59 -1.24 12.12
C GLU A 1 -14.94 -2.39 12.88
N LYS A 2 -13.82 -2.12 13.57
CA LYS A 2 -13.20 -3.08 14.49
C LYS A 2 -13.09 -2.43 15.86
N SER A 3 -13.52 -3.14 16.88
CA SER A 3 -13.39 -2.71 18.28
C SER A 3 -12.10 -3.27 18.85
N PHE A 4 -11.29 -2.39 19.43
CA PHE A 4 -10.03 -2.74 20.08
C PHE A 4 -10.14 -2.46 21.57
N VAL A 5 -9.64 -3.39 22.37
CA VAL A 5 -9.62 -3.28 23.84
C VAL A 5 -8.22 -2.85 24.24
N LEU A 6 -8.09 -1.72 24.92
CA LEU A 6 -6.82 -1.31 25.53
C LEU A 6 -6.57 -2.14 26.80
N ILE A 7 -5.32 -2.26 27.22
CA ILE A 7 -4.90 -3.01 28.43
C ILE A 7 -5.61 -2.52 29.72
N VAL A 8 -6.24 -1.33 29.66
CA VAL A 8 -7.04 -0.72 30.74
C VAL A 8 -8.53 -1.15 30.70
N GLY A 9 -8.95 -2.00 29.76
CA GLY A 9 -10.34 -2.46 29.61
C GLY A 9 -11.26 -1.50 28.87
N GLN A 10 -10.75 -0.34 28.43
CA GLN A 10 -11.50 0.63 27.65
C GLN A 10 -11.57 0.18 26.18
N VAL A 11 -12.78 0.17 25.61
CA VAL A 11 -13.03 -0.26 24.22
C VAL A 11 -13.10 0.96 23.32
N PHE A 12 -12.27 0.98 22.28
CA PHE A 12 -12.32 1.97 21.21
C PHE A 12 -12.82 1.31 19.94
N THR A 13 -13.81 1.92 19.29
CA THR A 13 -14.27 1.50 17.97
C THR A 13 -13.54 2.33 16.94
N ILE A 14 -12.71 1.67 16.13
CA ILE A 14 -12.08 2.31 14.98
C ILE A 14 -12.96 2.02 13.77
N GLY A 15 -13.37 3.10 13.10
CA GLY A 15 -14.27 3.08 11.96
C GLY A 15 -13.50 3.02 10.65
N ASN A 16 -13.64 4.08 9.85
CA ASN A 16 -13.02 4.19 8.53
C ASN A 16 -11.52 4.51 8.58
N GLU A 17 -10.96 4.83 9.74
CA GLU A 17 -9.53 5.17 9.85
C GLU A 17 -8.64 4.00 9.40
N ILE A 18 -9.09 2.75 9.61
CA ILE A 18 -8.36 1.52 9.23
C ILE A 18 -8.10 1.46 7.71
N PHE A 19 -9.00 2.03 6.91
CA PHE A 19 -8.86 2.06 5.44
C PHE A 19 -8.14 3.31 4.95
N ARG A 20 -8.32 4.45 5.63
CA ARG A 20 -7.62 5.69 5.27
C ARG A 20 -6.10 5.62 5.49
N THR A 21 -5.64 4.83 6.46
CA THR A 21 -4.19 4.67 6.69
C THR A 21 -3.47 4.01 5.51
N PRO A 22 -3.90 2.85 4.97
CA PRO A 22 -3.27 2.27 3.78
C PRO A 22 -3.50 3.11 2.52
N ASP A 23 -4.61 3.86 2.40
CA ASP A 23 -4.83 4.77 1.26
C ASP A 23 -3.74 5.83 1.13
N SER A 24 -3.15 6.28 2.25
CA SER A 24 -2.03 7.23 2.23
C SER A 24 -0.75 6.69 1.56
N LEU A 25 -0.60 5.37 1.44
CA LEU A 25 0.51 4.76 0.71
C LEU A 25 0.32 4.89 -0.81
N PHE A 26 -0.93 4.88 -1.26
CA PHE A 26 -1.29 5.08 -2.66
C PHE A 26 -1.42 6.56 -3.00
N GLN A 27 -1.87 7.38 -2.05
CA GLN A 27 -2.05 8.82 -2.20
C GLN A 27 -1.37 9.57 -1.04
N PRO A 28 -0.05 9.82 -1.13
CA PRO A 28 0.73 10.50 -0.08
C PRO A 28 0.25 11.92 0.22
N PHE A 29 -0.51 12.52 -0.70
CA PHE A 29 -1.14 13.83 -0.52
C PHE A 29 -2.05 13.88 0.71
N PHE A 30 -2.67 12.77 1.14
CA PHE A 30 -3.51 12.75 2.34
C PHE A 30 -2.76 13.09 3.64
N ILE A 31 -1.43 12.89 3.64
CA ILE A 31 -0.55 13.25 4.76
C ILE A 31 0.31 14.49 4.45
N GLY A 32 -0.03 15.23 3.38
CA GLY A 32 0.67 16.44 2.97
C GLY A 32 2.02 16.20 2.30
N LEU A 33 2.27 14.98 1.80
CA LEU A 33 3.49 14.67 1.05
C LEU A 33 3.25 14.81 -0.45
N GLU A 34 4.10 15.58 -1.11
CA GLU A 34 4.17 15.69 -2.57
C GLU A 34 5.09 14.61 -3.16
N SER A 35 4.80 13.35 -2.85
CA SER A 35 5.50 12.19 -3.42
C SER A 35 4.55 11.30 -4.21
N ALA A 36 5.09 10.58 -5.17
CA ALA A 36 4.36 9.55 -5.90
C ALA A 36 3.94 8.42 -4.94
N GLY A 37 2.77 7.84 -5.16
CA GLY A 37 2.31 6.66 -4.44
C GLY A 37 3.17 5.42 -4.75
N ILE A 38 2.94 4.34 -4.01
CA ILE A 38 3.67 3.09 -4.20
C ILE A 38 3.50 2.47 -5.60
N LEU A 39 2.32 2.63 -6.21
CA LEU A 39 2.01 2.15 -7.56
C LEU A 39 2.82 2.89 -8.62
N GLU A 40 2.71 4.22 -8.63
CA GLU A 40 3.48 5.07 -9.55
C GLU A 40 4.99 4.88 -9.36
N THR A 41 5.45 4.79 -8.12
CA THR A 41 6.87 4.59 -7.82
C THR A 41 7.38 3.25 -8.38
N THR A 42 6.57 2.19 -8.29
CA THR A 42 6.90 0.87 -8.85
C THR A 42 6.91 0.92 -10.38
N TYR A 43 5.88 1.53 -10.99
CA TYR A 43 5.80 1.73 -12.44
C TYR A 43 7.00 2.52 -12.98
N TYR A 44 7.34 3.66 -12.36
CA TYR A 44 8.49 4.47 -12.75
C TYR A 44 9.80 3.70 -12.61
N SER A 45 9.91 2.83 -11.60
CA SER A 45 11.10 1.98 -11.44
C SER A 45 11.22 0.96 -12.57
N PHE A 46 10.12 0.34 -13.01
CA PHE A 46 10.11 -0.55 -14.18
C PHE A 46 10.40 0.19 -15.48
N MET A 47 9.92 1.42 -15.62
CA MET A 47 10.19 2.25 -16.81
C MET A 47 11.64 2.71 -16.91
N LYS A 48 12.38 2.77 -15.80
CA LYS A 48 13.83 3.00 -15.81
C LYS A 48 14.64 1.77 -16.24
N CYS A 49 14.06 0.58 -16.14
CA CYS A 49 14.69 -0.67 -16.58
C CYS A 49 14.63 -0.84 -18.11
N VAL A 50 15.54 -1.66 -18.63
CA VAL A 50 15.58 -2.04 -20.06
C VAL A 50 14.32 -2.81 -20.44
N ILE A 51 13.83 -2.62 -21.67
CA ILE A 51 12.51 -3.13 -22.09
C ILE A 51 12.37 -4.65 -21.99
N ASP A 52 13.45 -5.39 -22.24
CA ASP A 52 13.44 -6.85 -22.26
C ASP A 52 13.16 -7.48 -20.89
N ILE A 53 13.58 -6.82 -19.80
CA ILE A 53 13.38 -7.33 -18.44
C ILE A 53 12.05 -6.89 -17.83
N ARG A 54 11.37 -5.89 -18.39
CA ARG A 54 10.12 -5.35 -17.81
C ARG A 54 9.04 -6.42 -17.65
N LYS A 55 8.85 -7.28 -18.67
CA LYS A 55 7.88 -8.38 -18.60
C LYS A 55 8.17 -9.33 -17.43
N VAL A 56 9.44 -9.60 -17.17
CA VAL A 56 9.86 -10.47 -16.06
C VAL A 56 9.60 -9.77 -14.72
N LEU A 57 9.83 -8.45 -14.64
CA LEU A 57 9.57 -7.66 -13.42
C LEU A 57 8.06 -7.60 -13.10
N TYR A 58 7.21 -7.31 -14.09
CA TYR A 58 5.75 -7.32 -13.91
C TYR A 58 5.24 -8.67 -13.41
N ALA A 59 5.77 -9.78 -13.96
CA ALA A 59 5.37 -11.13 -13.54
C ALA A 59 5.87 -11.54 -12.16
N ASN A 60 6.93 -10.91 -11.64
CA ASN A 60 7.62 -11.33 -10.40
C ASN A 60 7.71 -10.19 -9.38
N THR A 61 6.62 -9.44 -9.19
CA THR A 61 6.56 -8.42 -8.14
C THR A 61 6.39 -9.09 -6.78
N VAL A 62 7.34 -8.86 -5.87
CA VAL A 62 7.32 -9.41 -4.51
C VAL A 62 7.03 -8.30 -3.52
N LEU A 63 6.03 -8.50 -2.66
CA LEU A 63 5.71 -7.60 -1.56
C LEU A 63 6.39 -8.08 -0.28
N SER A 64 7.14 -7.20 0.37
CA SER A 64 7.86 -7.51 1.61
C SER A 64 7.79 -6.37 2.61
N GLY A 65 7.68 -6.71 3.90
CA GLY A 65 7.68 -5.78 5.02
C GLY A 65 6.37 -5.78 5.82
N VAL A 66 6.37 -5.15 6.99
CA VAL A 66 5.18 -5.09 7.85
C VAL A 66 4.07 -4.25 7.20
N THR A 67 4.45 -3.17 6.51
CA THR A 67 3.51 -2.28 5.82
C THR A 67 2.78 -2.94 4.64
N THR A 68 3.32 -4.02 4.07
CA THR A 68 2.64 -4.77 3.00
C THR A 68 1.66 -5.81 3.54
N MET A 69 1.55 -5.96 4.87
CA MET A 69 0.62 -6.89 5.51
C MET A 69 -0.81 -6.32 5.64
N TYR A 70 -1.06 -5.08 5.20
CA TYR A 70 -2.43 -4.57 5.18
C TYR A 70 -3.28 -5.42 4.22
N PRO A 71 -4.48 -5.86 4.66
CA PRO A 71 -5.35 -6.69 3.83
C PRO A 71 -5.76 -5.94 2.57
N GLY A 72 -5.69 -6.61 1.42
CA GLY A 72 -6.07 -6.06 0.12
C GLY A 72 -4.98 -5.29 -0.64
N ILE A 73 -3.81 -5.03 -0.04
CA ILE A 73 -2.69 -4.38 -0.76
C ILE A 73 -2.23 -5.22 -1.95
N ALA A 74 -2.13 -6.55 -1.78
CA ALA A 74 -1.71 -7.43 -2.86
C ALA A 74 -2.69 -7.39 -4.05
N ASP A 75 -3.99 -7.42 -3.76
CA ASP A 75 -5.03 -7.35 -4.80
C ASP A 75 -5.04 -6.00 -5.52
N MET A 76 -4.84 -4.90 -4.78
CA MET A 76 -4.71 -3.56 -5.37
C MET A 76 -3.46 -3.44 -6.25
N MET A 77 -2.31 -3.93 -5.76
CA MET A 77 -1.06 -3.94 -6.51
C MET A 77 -1.20 -4.75 -7.81
N GLN A 78 -1.79 -5.94 -7.75
CA GLN A 78 -1.99 -6.78 -8.94
C GLN A 78 -2.98 -6.18 -9.95
N LYS A 79 -3.93 -5.35 -9.49
CA LYS A 79 -4.92 -4.72 -10.35
C LYS A 79 -4.37 -3.49 -11.09
N GLU A 80 -3.46 -2.75 -10.47
CA GLU A 80 -3.00 -1.45 -10.98
C GLU A 80 -1.57 -1.44 -11.56
N ILE A 81 -0.80 -2.52 -11.39
CA ILE A 81 0.53 -2.74 -12.01
C ILE A 81 0.38 -3.49 -13.34
#